data_AF-A0A377E5M8-F1
#
_entry.id   AF-A0A377E5M8-F1
#
_cell.length_a   1.000
_cell.length_b   1.000
_cell.length_c   1.000
_cell.angle_alpha   90.00
_cell.angle_beta   90.00
_cell.angle_gamma   90.00
#
_symmetry.space_group_name_H-M   'P 1'
#
loop_
_entity.id
_entity.type
_entity.pdbx_description
1 polymer ?
#
loop_
_entity_poly.entity_id
_entity_poly.type
_entity_poly.pdbx_seq_one_letter_code
_entity_poly.pdbx_strand_id
1 'polypeptide(L)'
;MRVLLFLLLSLFMLPAFSADNLLRWHDAQHFTVQASMPLKAKRAWKLCALYPSLKDSYWLSLNYGMQEAARRYGVDLKVLEAGGYSQLATQQAQIDQCKQWGAEAILLGSSTTSFPDLQKQVASLPVIELVNAIDAPR
;
A
#
# COMPACT_ATOMS: atom_id res chain seq x y z
N MET A 1 -2.03 1.15 -52.86
CA MET A 1 -3.00 1.49 -51.79
C MET A 1 -3.29 0.36 -50.79
N ARG A 2 -2.86 -0.90 -50.99
CA ARG A 2 -3.10 -1.99 -50.02
C ARG A 2 -1.99 -2.23 -48.99
N VAL A 3 -0.80 -1.66 -49.19
CA VAL A 3 0.36 -1.87 -48.28
C VAL A 3 0.42 -0.83 -47.16
N LEU A 4 -0.16 0.37 -47.36
CA LEU A 4 -0.17 1.42 -46.34
C LEU A 4 -1.11 1.15 -45.15
N LEU A 5 -2.07 0.21 -45.28
CA LEU A 5 -3.04 -0.08 -44.22
C LEU A 5 -2.49 -1.02 -43.14
N PHE A 6 -1.45 -1.81 -43.43
CA PHE A 6 -0.85 -2.74 -42.45
C PHE A 6 0.19 -2.07 -41.53
N LEU A 7 0.74 -0.93 -41.94
CA LEU A 7 1.72 -0.18 -41.14
C LEU A 7 1.10 0.70 -40.05
N LEU A 8 -0.23 0.88 -40.06
CA LEU A 8 -0.97 1.63 -39.03
C LEU A 8 -1.46 0.76 -37.87
N LEU A 9 -1.44 -0.57 -37.98
CA LEU A 9 -1.87 -1.47 -36.90
C LEU A 9 -0.75 -1.86 -35.92
N SER A 10 0.52 -1.69 -36.28
CA SER A 10 1.65 -2.06 -35.42
C SER A 10 2.03 -0.99 -34.39
N LEU A 11 1.46 0.22 -34.48
CA LEU A 11 1.81 1.33 -33.59
C LEU A 11 1.02 1.36 -32.26
N PHE A 12 0.10 0.41 -32.03
CA PHE A 12 -0.77 0.40 -30.84
C PHE A 12 -0.48 -0.69 -29.82
N MET A 13 0.58 -1.48 -30.00
CA MET A 13 1.04 -2.45 -29.00
C MET A 13 2.21 -1.87 -28.21
N LEU A 14 1.96 -0.77 -27.48
CA LEU A 14 2.82 -0.43 -26.35
C LEU A 14 2.64 -1.54 -25.31
N PRO A 15 3.71 -2.15 -24.78
CA PRO A 15 3.57 -3.01 -23.62
C PRO A 15 2.97 -2.14 -22.52
N ALA A 16 1.84 -2.55 -21.98
CA ALA A 16 1.36 -1.98 -20.72
C ALA A 16 2.43 -2.33 -19.68
N PHE A 17 3.31 -1.37 -19.38
CA PHE A 17 4.13 -1.42 -18.18
C PHE A 17 3.15 -1.44 -17.01
N SER A 18 2.84 -2.63 -16.50
CA SER A 18 2.16 -2.76 -15.22
C SER A 18 3.21 -2.38 -14.17
N ALA A 19 3.23 -1.11 -13.78
CA ALA A 19 3.94 -0.72 -12.57
C ALA A 19 3.40 -1.57 -11.42
N ASP A 20 4.30 -2.17 -10.63
CA ASP A 20 3.92 -2.93 -9.44
C ASP A 20 3.22 -1.95 -8.49
N ASN A 21 1.98 -2.23 -8.08
CA ASN A 21 1.22 -1.32 -7.20
C ASN A 21 1.72 -1.39 -5.75
N LEU A 22 2.75 -2.19 -5.51
CA LEU A 22 3.47 -2.30 -4.25
C LEU A 22 4.62 -1.29 -4.21
N LEU A 23 4.48 -0.27 -3.37
CA LEU A 23 5.49 0.72 -3.06
C LEU A 23 6.31 0.24 -1.85
N ARG A 24 7.58 -0.06 -2.11
CA ARG A 24 8.53 -0.54 -1.10
C ARG A 24 9.39 0.60 -0.57
N TRP A 25 9.84 0.48 0.68
CA TRP A 25 10.87 1.37 1.23
C TRP A 25 12.23 0.93 0.71
N HIS A 26 12.86 1.74 -0.13
CA HIS A 26 14.14 1.41 -0.77
C HIS A 26 15.36 1.91 0.03
N ASP A 27 15.14 2.78 1.01
CA ASP A 27 16.21 3.45 1.76
C ASP A 27 16.09 3.12 3.25
N ALA A 28 16.99 2.26 3.72
CA ALA A 28 17.05 1.83 5.11
C ALA A 28 17.90 2.77 5.98
N GLN A 29 18.49 3.84 5.42
CA GLN A 29 19.52 4.58 6.13
C GLN A 29 19.25 6.10 6.12
N HIS A 30 19.22 6.64 7.34
CA HIS A 30 19.05 8.04 7.71
C HIS A 30 17.59 8.52 7.80
N PHE A 31 16.98 8.30 8.97
CA PHE A 31 15.97 9.24 9.46
C PHE A 31 16.65 10.61 9.65
N THR A 32 16.52 11.47 8.66
CA THR A 32 16.77 12.90 8.83
C THR A 32 15.52 13.52 9.43
N VAL A 33 15.68 14.27 10.52
CA VAL A 33 14.60 15.13 11.03
C VAL A 33 14.35 16.21 9.97
N GLN A 34 13.43 15.94 9.05
CA GLN A 34 12.97 16.95 8.11
C GLN A 34 12.21 18.00 8.93
N ALA A 35 12.58 19.28 8.80
CA ALA A 35 11.80 20.36 9.39
C ALA A 35 10.35 20.19 8.91
N SER A 36 9.43 19.98 9.85
CA SER A 36 8.04 19.75 9.48
C SER A 36 7.45 21.04 8.97
N MET A 37 7.50 21.27 7.65
CA MET A 37 6.54 22.18 7.03
C MET A 37 5.14 21.67 7.43
N PRO A 38 4.18 22.56 7.71
CA PRO A 38 2.82 22.15 7.99
C PRO A 38 2.23 21.48 6.74
N LEU A 39 2.47 20.18 6.59
CA LEU A 39 1.88 19.36 5.55
C LEU A 39 0.42 19.19 5.91
N LYS A 40 -0.46 19.69 5.05
CA LYS A 40 -1.89 19.39 5.09
C LYS A 40 -2.24 18.77 3.76
N ALA A 41 -2.98 17.67 3.82
CA ALA A 41 -3.53 17.09 2.62
C ALA A 41 -4.52 18.07 1.97
N LYS A 42 -4.55 18.09 0.64
CA LYS A 42 -5.51 18.92 -0.12
C LYS A 42 -6.97 18.49 0.10
N ARG A 43 -7.19 17.26 0.60
CA ARG A 43 -8.47 16.66 0.96
C ARG A 43 -8.25 15.49 1.91
N ALA A 44 -9.33 15.00 2.53
CA ALA A 44 -9.32 13.80 3.36
C ALA A 44 -9.15 12.54 2.50
N TRP A 45 -7.90 12.16 2.23
CA TRP A 45 -7.59 10.91 1.56
C TRP A 45 -7.97 9.73 2.46
N LYS A 46 -8.61 8.70 1.88
CA LYS A 46 -8.96 7.48 2.61
C LYS A 46 -7.81 6.48 2.57
N LEU A 47 -7.09 6.36 3.68
CA LEU A 47 -5.97 5.42 3.83
C LEU A 47 -6.42 4.24 4.70
N CYS A 48 -6.13 3.01 4.29
CA CYS A 48 -6.46 1.81 5.04
C CYS A 48 -5.19 1.11 5.52
N ALA A 49 -4.92 1.13 6.83
CA ALA A 49 -3.80 0.44 7.43
C ALA A 49 -4.18 -0.98 7.86
N LEU A 50 -3.40 -1.95 7.42
CA LEU A 50 -3.52 -3.37 7.76
C LEU A 50 -2.31 -3.77 8.58
N TYR A 51 -2.52 -4.15 9.84
CA TYR A 51 -1.44 -4.60 10.72
C TYR A 51 -1.49 -6.12 10.92
N PRO A 52 -0.36 -6.77 11.19
CA PRO A 52 -0.37 -8.18 11.53
C PRO A 52 -1.03 -8.38 12.91
N SER A 53 -0.71 -7.53 13.88
CA SER A 53 -1.30 -7.56 15.22
C SER A 53 -1.20 -6.19 15.89
N LEU A 54 -2.10 -5.92 16.84
CA LEU A 54 -2.01 -4.78 17.76
C LEU A 54 -1.78 -5.22 19.22
N LYS A 55 -1.29 -6.45 19.44
CA LYS A 55 -1.10 -7.02 20.78
C LYS A 55 0.21 -6.61 21.44
N ASP A 56 1.23 -6.26 20.65
CA ASP A 56 2.54 -5.84 21.16
C ASP A 56 2.71 -4.31 21.13
N SER A 57 3.64 -3.85 21.98
CA SER A 57 3.93 -2.41 22.11
C SER A 57 4.51 -1.79 20.84
N TYR A 58 5.11 -2.58 19.95
CA TYR A 58 5.75 -2.07 18.75
C TYR A 58 4.70 -1.61 17.74
N TRP A 59 3.76 -2.49 17.37
CA TRP A 59 2.67 -2.15 16.47
C TRP A 59 1.69 -1.14 17.08
N LEU A 60 1.48 -1.20 18.41
CA LEU A 60 0.68 -0.20 19.10
C LEU A 60 1.29 1.21 18.99
N SER A 61 2.61 1.32 19.16
CA SER A 61 3.33 2.61 19.02
C SER A 61 3.28 3.14 17.59
N LEU A 62 3.43 2.27 16.59
CA LEU A 62 3.27 2.65 15.18
C LEU A 62 1.87 3.16 14.89
N ASN A 63 0.84 2.44 15.36
CA ASN A 63 -0.54 2.85 15.18
C ASN A 63 -0.82 4.21 15.82
N TYR A 64 -0.33 4.46 17.05
CA TYR A 64 -0.47 5.76 17.70
C TYR A 64 0.13 6.89 16.85
N GLY A 65 1.37 6.71 16.36
CA GLY A 65 2.02 7.69 15.49
C GLY A 65 1.27 7.93 14.19
N MET A 66 0.73 6.87 13.57
CA MET A 66 -0.06 6.96 12.35
C MET A 66 -1.39 7.69 12.56
N GLN A 67 -2.07 7.46 13.69
CA GLN A 67 -3.30 8.16 14.05
C GLN A 67 -3.06 9.66 14.29
N GLU A 68 -2.01 10.00 15.04
CA GLU A 68 -1.63 11.41 15.23
C GLU A 68 -1.23 12.09 13.92
N ALA A 69 -0.49 11.39 13.04
CA ALA A 69 -0.16 11.88 11.72
C ALA A 69 -1.42 12.07 10.86
N ALA A 70 -2.37 11.13 10.89
CA ALA A 70 -3.62 11.23 10.14
C ALA A 70 -4.43 12.48 10.55
N ARG A 71 -4.59 12.69 11.86
CA ARG A 71 -5.23 13.89 12.42
C ARG A 71 -4.48 15.16 12.04
N ARG A 72 -3.14 15.14 12.14
CA ARG A 72 -2.29 16.28 11.79
C ARG A 72 -2.40 16.64 10.31
N TYR A 73 -2.40 15.66 9.42
CA TYR A 73 -2.41 15.87 7.97
C TYR A 73 -3.82 16.04 7.39
N GLY A 74 -4.87 15.66 8.14
CA GLY A 74 -6.26 15.75 7.71
C GLY A 74 -6.62 14.67 6.70
N VAL A 75 -6.21 13.43 6.95
CA VAL A 75 -6.57 12.23 6.16
C VAL A 75 -7.42 11.28 6.99
N ASP A 76 -8.25 10.49 6.33
CA ASP A 76 -9.10 9.48 6.99
C ASP A 76 -8.34 8.17 7.05
N LEU A 77 -7.94 7.77 8.26
CA LEU A 77 -7.23 6.51 8.49
C LEU A 77 -8.20 5.45 9.04
N LYS A 78 -8.42 4.38 8.27
CA LYS A 78 -9.07 3.15 8.75
C LYS A 78 -8.00 2.15 9.13
N VAL A 79 -8.16 1.49 10.28
CA VAL A 79 -7.22 0.48 10.79
C VAL A 79 -7.92 -0.86 10.92
N LEU A 80 -7.29 -1.93 10.43
CA LEU A 80 -7.69 -3.32 10.63
C LEU A 80 -6.47 -4.12 11.11
N GLU A 81 -6.68 -5.12 11.95
CA GLU A 81 -5.62 -5.97 12.51
C GLU A 81 -5.92 -7.45 12.24
N ALA A 82 -4.91 -8.23 11.88
CA ALA A 82 -5.11 -9.60 11.37
C ALA A 82 -5.22 -10.68 12.45
N GLY A 83 -5.04 -10.34 13.73
CA GLY A 83 -5.09 -11.24 14.88
C GLY A 83 -3.74 -11.83 15.30
N GLY A 84 -2.68 -11.61 14.51
CA GLY A 84 -1.34 -12.17 14.71
C GLY A 84 -0.53 -12.28 13.41
N TYR A 85 0.71 -12.76 13.54
CA TYR A 85 1.50 -13.20 12.38
C TYR A 85 0.95 -14.49 11.78
N SER A 86 1.33 -14.75 10.53
CA SER A 86 0.87 -15.91 9.73
C SER A 86 -0.63 -15.89 9.38
N GLN A 87 -1.25 -14.70 9.32
CA GLN A 87 -2.68 -14.50 9.07
C GLN A 87 -2.97 -13.97 7.66
N LEU A 88 -2.40 -14.62 6.64
CA LEU A 88 -2.51 -14.18 5.23
C LEU A 88 -3.97 -14.08 4.77
N ALA A 89 -4.78 -15.11 5.02
CA ALA A 89 -6.18 -15.13 4.60
C ALA A 89 -7.00 -13.98 5.21
N THR A 90 -6.71 -13.64 6.47
CA THR A 90 -7.34 -12.50 7.14
C THR A 90 -6.94 -11.20 6.46
N GLN A 91 -5.65 -10.99 6.14
CA GLN A 91 -5.21 -9.78 5.45
C GLN A 91 -5.75 -9.68 4.03
N GLN A 92 -5.88 -10.79 3.31
CA GLN A 92 -6.55 -10.83 2.01
C GLN A 92 -8.02 -10.36 2.15
N ALA A 93 -8.77 -10.90 3.12
CA ALA A 93 -10.14 -10.44 3.37
C ALA A 93 -10.21 -8.96 3.76
N GLN A 94 -9.23 -8.46 4.51
CA GLN A 94 -9.15 -7.06 4.91
C GLN A 94 -8.82 -6.12 3.75
N ILE A 95 -8.01 -6.55 2.77
CA ILE A 95 -7.80 -5.80 1.51
C ILE A 95 -9.14 -5.57 0.81
N ASP A 96 -10.01 -6.58 0.74
CA ASP A 96 -11.33 -6.43 0.14
C ASP A 96 -12.25 -5.51 0.97
N GLN A 97 -12.16 -5.55 2.30
CA GLN A 97 -12.86 -4.59 3.17
C GLN A 97 -12.36 -3.15 2.99
N CYS A 98 -11.05 -2.95 2.75
CA CYS A 98 -10.50 -1.63 2.42
C CYS A 98 -11.02 -1.12 1.08
N LYS A 99 -11.04 -1.98 0.05
CA LYS A 99 -11.58 -1.66 -1.28
C LYS A 99 -13.05 -1.27 -1.20
N GLN A 100 -13.87 -2.05 -0.50
CA GLN A 100 -15.29 -1.77 -0.29
C GLN A 100 -15.54 -0.45 0.46
N TRP A 101 -14.65 -0.08 1.38
CA TRP A 101 -14.72 1.19 2.09
C TRP A 101 -14.31 2.41 1.21
N GLY A 102 -13.75 2.16 0.04
CA GLY A 102 -13.26 3.18 -0.88
C GLY A 102 -11.88 3.70 -0.49
N ALA A 103 -10.99 2.82 -0.01
CA ALA A 103 -9.59 3.17 0.22
C ALA A 103 -8.93 3.66 -1.06
N GLU A 104 -8.08 4.67 -0.93
CA GLU A 104 -7.28 5.25 -2.02
C GLU A 104 -5.82 4.81 -1.96
N ALA A 105 -5.40 4.27 -0.81
CA ALA A 105 -4.18 3.49 -0.67
C ALA A 105 -4.31 2.55 0.56
N ILE A 106 -3.55 1.46 0.53
CA ILE A 106 -3.39 0.53 1.63
C ILE A 106 -1.98 0.69 2.21
N LEU A 107 -1.87 0.75 3.54
CA LEU A 107 -0.60 0.70 4.27
C LEU A 107 -0.50 -0.71 4.86
N LEU A 108 0.32 -1.57 4.27
CA LEU A 108 0.36 -3.00 4.57
C LEU A 108 1.55 -3.34 5.48
N GLY A 109 1.26 -3.55 6.75
CA GLY A 109 2.11 -4.32 7.66
C GLY A 109 1.84 -5.80 7.46
N SER A 110 2.60 -6.46 6.59
CA SER A 110 2.32 -7.87 6.26
C SER A 110 2.50 -8.80 7.47
N SER A 111 1.60 -9.77 7.59
CA SER A 111 1.66 -10.86 8.58
C SER A 111 2.52 -12.04 8.13
N THR A 112 2.95 -12.05 6.86
CA THR A 112 3.78 -13.07 6.23
C THR A 112 4.90 -12.44 5.40
N THR A 113 5.96 -13.19 5.11
CA THR A 113 7.07 -12.74 4.25
C THR A 113 6.74 -12.80 2.76
N SER A 114 5.65 -13.47 2.38
CA SER A 114 5.17 -13.54 1.00
C SER A 114 3.66 -13.28 0.99
N PHE A 115 3.20 -12.53 -0.02
CA PHE A 115 1.80 -12.18 -0.19
C PHE A 115 1.34 -12.55 -1.62
N PRO A 116 1.06 -13.83 -1.88
CA PRO A 116 0.71 -14.29 -3.22
C PRO A 116 -0.55 -13.58 -3.73
N ASP A 117 -0.57 -13.35 -5.04
CA ASP A 117 -1.67 -12.70 -5.77
C ASP A 117 -1.99 -11.26 -5.36
N LEU A 118 -1.13 -10.59 -4.57
CA LEU A 118 -1.37 -9.21 -4.10
C LEU A 118 -1.72 -8.27 -5.26
N GLN A 119 -0.92 -8.27 -6.34
CA GLN A 119 -1.13 -7.39 -7.49
C GLN A 119 -2.48 -7.62 -8.18
N LYS A 120 -2.89 -8.90 -8.31
CA LYS A 120 -4.19 -9.26 -8.85
C LYS A 120 -5.31 -8.79 -7.93
N GLN A 121 -5.12 -8.93 -6.61
CA GLN A 121 -6.13 -8.56 -5.63
C GLN A 121 -6.35 -7.05 -5.54
N VAL A 122 -5.27 -6.26 -5.56
CA VAL A 122 -5.35 -4.79 -5.39
C VAL A 122 -5.61 -4.07 -6.71
N ALA A 123 -5.38 -4.72 -7.85
CA ALA A 123 -5.49 -4.09 -9.17
C ALA A 123 -4.74 -2.76 -9.19
N SER A 124 -5.41 -1.62 -9.41
CA SER A 124 -4.76 -0.29 -9.44
C SER A 124 -4.68 0.41 -8.08
N LEU A 125 -5.10 -0.23 -6.98
CA LEU A 125 -5.06 0.36 -5.64
C LEU A 125 -3.61 0.32 -5.10
N PRO A 126 -2.98 1.47 -4.81
CA PRO A 126 -1.63 1.50 -4.27
C PRO A 126 -1.54 0.81 -2.91
N VAL A 127 -0.52 -0.02 -2.74
CA VAL A 127 -0.14 -0.66 -1.49
C VAL A 127 1.24 -0.17 -1.11
N ILE A 128 1.39 0.41 0.07
CA ILE A 128 2.66 0.86 0.61
C ILE A 128 3.05 -0.10 1.73
N GLU A 129 4.24 -0.68 1.65
CA GLU A 129 4.74 -1.52 2.73
C GLU A 129 4.89 -0.71 4.02
N LEU A 130 4.57 -1.33 5.15
CA LEU A 130 4.76 -0.73 6.46
C LEU A 130 5.57 -1.70 7.31
N VAL A 131 6.84 -1.37 7.53
CA VAL A 131 7.83 -2.13 8.33
C VAL A 131 8.18 -3.51 7.76
N ASN A 132 7.20 -4.38 7.57
CA ASN A 132 7.41 -5.74 7.11
C ASN A 132 7.41 -5.78 5.58
N ALA A 133 8.57 -6.09 5.02
CA ALA A 133 8.70 -6.31 3.58
C ALA A 133 8.11 -7.66 3.16
N ILE A 134 7.51 -7.70 1.98
CA ILE A 134 7.04 -8.92 1.32
C ILE A 134 7.86 -9.19 0.07
N ASP A 135 8.18 -10.46 -0.16
CA ASP A 135 8.94 -10.93 -1.32
C ASP A 135 10.22 -10.09 -1.53
N ALA A 136 10.91 -9.74 -0.43
CA ALA A 136 12.17 -9.04 -0.48
C ALA A 136 13.25 -9.95 -1.08
N PRO A 137 14.06 -9.47 -2.04
CA PRO A 137 15.23 -10.19 -2.51
C PRO A 137 16.12 -10.54 -1.30
N ARG A 138 16.57 -11.80 -1.22
CA ARG A 138 17.60 -12.19 -0.24
C ARG A 138 18.97 -11.72 -0.69
#